data_AF-A0A3D3VWE0-F1
#
_entry.id   AF-A0A3D3VWE0-F1
#
_cell.length_a   1.000
_cell.length_b   1.000
_cell.length_c   1.000
_cell.angle_alpha   90.00
_cell.angle_beta   90.00
_cell.angle_gamma   90.00
#
_symmetry.space_group_name_H-M   'P 1'
#
loop_
_entity.id
_entity.type
_entity.pdbx_description
1 polymer ?
#
loop_
_entity_poly.entity_id
_entity_poly.type
_entity_poly.pdbx_seq_one_letter_code
_entity_poly.pdbx_strand_id
1 'polypeptide(L)'
;MTCPKCNDNSQWGNFCSKCGNQLKEMCPECNKMEAIDRKECIVNKERKKKEAMEKREEYINSRMKKRPRWNSGEGILWMGMLAGSIAAGLIFHKMVYGWGIFFKQFPWSFLIMPASVFLFFVCVGAYFQSKIFDNLNQREKELIQEFFQKFPHYAEIIKKAEEKK
;
A
#
# COMPACT_ATOMS: atom_id res chain seq x y z
N MET A 1 30.13 -13.96 10.17
CA MET A 1 31.07 -12.84 10.45
C MET A 1 32.48 -13.39 10.36
N THR A 2 33.41 -12.63 9.79
CA THR A 2 34.78 -13.10 9.52
C THR A 2 35.67 -12.83 10.72
N CYS A 3 36.38 -13.84 11.20
CA CYS A 3 37.34 -13.66 12.28
C CYS A 3 38.56 -12.87 11.78
N PRO A 4 38.96 -11.74 12.41
CA PRO A 4 40.09 -10.93 11.94
C PRO A 4 41.44 -11.65 12.06
N LYS A 5 41.54 -12.66 12.92
CA LYS A 5 42.80 -13.38 13.18
C LYS A 5 43.04 -14.57 12.26
N CYS A 6 41.99 -15.35 11.96
CA CYS A 6 42.10 -16.56 11.13
C CYS A 6 41.30 -16.51 9.82
N ASN A 7 40.66 -15.38 9.53
CA ASN A 7 39.88 -15.11 8.32
C ASN A 7 38.75 -16.13 8.03
N ASP A 8 38.24 -16.79 9.08
CA ASP A 8 37.19 -17.79 8.97
C ASP A 8 35.80 -17.12 8.95
N ASN A 9 34.98 -17.39 7.92
CA ASN A 9 33.73 -16.66 7.63
C ASN A 9 32.48 -17.20 8.36
N SER A 10 32.54 -18.42 8.88
CA SER A 10 31.40 -19.20 9.39
C SER A 10 31.26 -19.14 10.92
N GLN A 11 31.42 -17.96 11.50
CA GLN A 11 31.37 -17.76 12.96
C GLN A 11 30.03 -17.16 13.42
N TRP A 12 29.41 -17.80 14.43
CA TRP A 12 28.07 -17.45 14.97
C TRP A 12 28.10 -17.07 16.46
N GLY A 13 29.14 -17.47 17.19
CA GLY A 13 29.30 -17.22 18.64
C GLY A 13 29.93 -15.86 19.00
N ASN A 14 30.16 -15.64 20.30
CA ASN A 14 30.90 -14.48 20.81
C ASN A 14 32.43 -14.61 20.61
N PHE A 15 32.89 -15.84 20.43
CA PHE A 15 34.29 -16.21 20.21
C PHE A 15 34.41 -17.04 18.93
N CYS A 16 35.56 -16.98 18.27
CA CYS A 16 35.87 -17.78 17.10
C CYS A 16 36.10 -19.24 17.48
N SER A 17 35.41 -20.18 16.84
CA SER A 17 35.54 -21.62 17.09
C SER A 17 36.93 -22.19 16.80
N LYS A 18 37.70 -21.59 15.90
CA LYS A 18 39.05 -22.06 15.53
C LYS A 18 40.16 -21.49 16.40
N CYS A 19 40.13 -20.19 16.67
CA CYS A 19 41.25 -19.50 17.32
C CYS A 19 40.91 -18.89 18.69
N GLY A 20 39.67 -19.03 19.15
CA GLY A 20 39.19 -18.49 20.44
C GLY A 20 39.10 -16.97 20.50
N ASN A 21 39.44 -16.24 19.43
CA ASN A 21 39.43 -14.79 19.44
C ASN A 21 38.01 -14.24 19.66
N GLN A 22 37.88 -13.20 20.48
CA GLN A 22 36.59 -12.54 20.69
C GLN A 22 36.14 -11.89 19.37
N LEU A 23 34.85 -12.04 19.04
CA LEU A 23 34.24 -11.53 17.82
C LEU A 23 33.20 -10.44 18.09
N LYS A 24 32.66 -10.40 19.32
CA LYS A 24 31.68 -9.40 19.74
C LYS A 24 32.12 -8.69 21.01
N GLU A 25 31.92 -7.40 21.06
CA GLU A 25 32.14 -6.55 22.23
C GLU A 25 30.84 -5.86 22.64
N MET A 26 30.73 -5.54 23.94
CA MET A 26 29.55 -4.85 24.45
C MET A 26 29.54 -3.40 23.95
N CYS A 27 28.43 -2.99 23.34
CA CYS A 27 28.28 -1.61 22.87
C CYS A 27 28.13 -0.66 24.06
N PRO A 28 28.91 0.44 24.15
CA PRO A 28 28.74 1.42 25.21
C PRO A 28 27.41 2.18 25.13
N GLU A 29 26.79 2.28 23.94
CA GLU A 29 25.53 3.01 23.77
C GLU A 29 24.29 2.19 24.14
N CYS A 30 24.28 0.89 23.82
CA CYS A 30 23.10 0.04 23.94
C CYS A 30 23.29 -1.18 24.86
N ASN A 31 24.49 -1.39 25.39
CA ASN A 31 24.89 -2.53 26.25
C ASN A 31 24.62 -3.92 25.63
N LYS A 32 24.43 -4.02 24.31
CA LYS A 32 24.30 -5.30 23.61
C LYS A 32 25.63 -5.73 22.99
N MET A 33 25.83 -7.04 22.88
CA MET A 33 27.01 -7.63 22.23
C MET A 33 26.87 -7.50 20.71
N GLU A 34 27.72 -6.70 20.08
CA GLU A 34 27.75 -6.54 18.61
C GLU A 34 29.19 -6.78 18.09
N ALA A 35 29.36 -6.92 16.77
CA ALA A 35 30.66 -7.25 16.17
C ALA A 35 31.74 -6.20 16.51
N ILE A 36 32.94 -6.69 16.80
CA ILE A 36 34.14 -5.86 17.03
C ILE A 36 34.45 -5.09 15.73
N ASP A 37 34.88 -3.83 15.87
CA ASP A 37 35.24 -2.92 14.75
C ASP A 37 34.07 -2.31 13.97
N ARG A 38 32.87 -2.27 14.59
CA ARG A 38 31.76 -1.48 14.04
C ARG A 38 31.99 0.02 14.28
N LYS A 39 31.79 0.82 13.23
CA LYS A 39 31.86 2.29 13.33
C LYS A 39 30.69 2.91 14.09
N GLU A 40 29.56 2.21 14.14
CA GLU A 40 28.30 2.69 14.73
C GLU A 40 27.57 1.53 15.43
N CYS A 41 26.80 1.84 16.47
CA CYS A 41 25.92 0.87 17.10
C CYS A 41 24.80 0.42 16.15
N ILE A 42 24.74 -0.88 15.86
CA ILE A 42 23.77 -1.46 14.91
C ILE A 42 22.36 -1.35 15.50
N VAL A 43 22.20 -1.71 16.77
CA VAL A 43 20.89 -1.69 17.45
C VAL A 43 20.34 -0.28 17.57
N ASN A 44 21.17 0.70 17.92
CA ASN A 44 20.73 2.10 18.02
C ASN A 44 20.34 2.64 16.64
N LYS A 45 21.06 2.26 15.59
CA LYS A 45 20.75 2.62 14.20
C LYS A 45 19.42 2.02 13.73
N GLU A 46 19.17 0.75 14.00
CA GLU A 46 17.89 0.10 13.69
C GLU A 46 16.73 0.72 14.47
N ARG A 47 16.94 1.04 15.75
CA ARG A 47 15.96 1.73 16.57
C ARG A 47 15.61 3.10 15.99
N LYS A 48 16.61 3.95 15.68
CA LYS A 48 16.39 5.27 15.07
C LYS A 48 15.69 5.16 13.71
N LYS A 49 16.03 4.14 12.91
CA LYS A 49 15.36 3.86 11.64
C LYS A 49 13.89 3.51 11.86
N LYS A 50 13.58 2.67 12.85
CA LYS A 50 12.21 2.30 13.20
C LYS A 50 11.41 3.50 13.69
N GLU A 51 11.96 4.30 14.60
CA GLU A 51 11.35 5.55 15.08
C GLU A 51 11.06 6.54 13.93
N ALA A 52 11.99 6.67 12.98
CA ALA A 52 11.81 7.50 11.80
C ALA A 52 10.64 7.02 10.91
N MET A 53 10.50 5.70 10.72
CA MET A 53 9.40 5.12 9.95
C MET A 53 8.05 5.26 10.68
N GLU A 54 8.01 4.96 11.97
CA GLU A 54 6.78 5.10 12.78
C GLU A 54 6.27 6.53 12.75
N LYS A 55 7.16 7.52 12.90
CA LYS A 55 6.78 8.93 12.88
C LYS A 55 6.34 9.40 11.49
N ARG A 56 6.91 8.84 10.42
CA ARG A 56 6.45 9.06 9.04
C ARG A 56 5.04 8.49 8.86
N GLU A 57 4.80 7.26 9.29
CA GLU A 57 3.48 6.62 9.20
C GLU A 57 2.44 7.36 10.04
N GLU A 58 2.76 7.77 11.26
CA GLU A 58 1.89 8.59 12.10
C GLU A 58 1.53 9.92 11.42
N TYR A 59 2.52 10.59 10.82
CA TYR A 59 2.32 11.82 10.07
C TYR A 59 1.39 11.62 8.86
N ILE A 60 1.66 10.60 8.04
CA ILE A 60 0.85 10.29 6.86
C ILE A 60 -0.56 9.89 7.30
N ASN A 61 -0.72 9.03 8.30
CA ASN A 61 -2.02 8.56 8.79
C ASN A 61 -2.86 9.68 9.41
N SER A 62 -2.26 10.58 10.18
CA SER A 62 -2.96 11.74 10.75
C SER A 62 -3.45 12.71 9.67
N ARG A 63 -2.68 12.91 8.60
CA ARG A 63 -3.07 13.74 7.44
C ARG A 63 -4.06 13.03 6.51
N MET A 64 -3.93 11.73 6.33
CA MET A 64 -4.81 10.89 5.51
C MET A 64 -6.15 10.57 6.18
N LYS A 65 -6.26 10.61 7.51
CA LYS A 65 -7.53 10.41 8.23
C LYS A 65 -8.58 11.49 7.92
N LYS A 66 -8.17 12.64 7.37
CA LYS A 66 -9.08 13.64 6.78
C LYS A 66 -9.60 13.24 5.39
N ARG A 67 -9.45 11.98 4.98
CA ARG A 67 -10.14 11.47 3.78
C ARG A 67 -11.62 11.79 3.93
N PRO A 68 -12.30 12.26 2.88
CA PRO A 68 -13.75 12.12 2.84
C PRO A 68 -13.98 10.63 3.06
N ARG A 69 -14.56 10.27 4.21
CA ARG A 69 -15.20 8.98 4.37
C ARG A 69 -15.98 8.83 3.08
N TRP A 70 -15.75 7.75 2.33
CA TRP A 70 -16.67 7.39 1.26
C TRP A 70 -18.04 7.44 1.92
N ASN A 71 -18.75 8.54 1.70
CA ASN A 71 -19.97 8.80 2.41
C ASN A 71 -20.82 7.65 1.92
N SER A 72 -21.37 6.87 2.85
CA SER A 72 -22.23 5.74 2.55
C SER A 72 -23.25 6.07 1.44
N GLY A 73 -23.60 7.35 1.28
CA GLY A 73 -24.34 7.92 0.15
C GLY A 73 -23.84 7.58 -1.27
N GLU A 74 -22.53 7.59 -1.58
CA GLU A 74 -22.06 7.25 -2.94
C GLU A 74 -22.26 5.76 -3.25
N GLY A 75 -21.95 4.88 -2.30
CA GLY A 75 -22.23 3.46 -2.42
C GLY A 75 -23.74 3.18 -2.55
N ILE A 76 -24.56 3.89 -1.77
CA ILE A 76 -26.03 3.81 -1.86
C ILE A 76 -26.52 4.32 -3.22
N LEU A 77 -25.92 5.37 -3.78
CA LEU A 77 -26.30 5.91 -5.09
C LEU A 77 -26.00 4.92 -6.21
N TRP A 78 -24.82 4.28 -6.20
CA TRP A 78 -24.47 3.23 -7.16
C TRP A 78 -25.38 2.01 -7.05
N MET A 79 -25.68 1.56 -5.83
CA MET A 79 -26.64 0.46 -5.60
C MET A 79 -28.06 0.84 -6.05
N GLY A 80 -28.47 2.09 -5.84
CA GLY A 80 -29.74 2.63 -6.31
C GLY A 80 -29.84 2.67 -7.84
N MET A 81 -28.78 3.08 -8.53
CA MET A 81 -28.72 3.08 -10.00
C MET A 81 -28.81 1.66 -10.58
N LEU A 82 -28.14 0.67 -9.96
CA LEU A 82 -28.24 -0.73 -10.35
C LEU A 82 -29.67 -1.28 -10.16
N ALA A 83 -30.27 -1.05 -8.99
CA ALA A 83 -31.63 -1.48 -8.70
C ALA A 83 -32.65 -0.83 -9.65
N GLY A 84 -32.50 0.47 -9.92
CA GLY A 84 -33.35 1.20 -10.86
C GLY A 84 -33.25 0.68 -12.29
N SER A 85 -32.04 0.32 -12.74
CA SER A 85 -31.80 -0.26 -14.07
C SER A 85 -32.48 -1.62 -14.22
N ILE A 86 -32.42 -2.47 -13.20
CA ILE A 86 -33.09 -3.77 -13.17
C ILE A 86 -34.62 -3.58 -13.23
N ALA A 87 -35.16 -2.67 -12.41
CA ALA A 87 -36.59 -2.40 -12.37
C ALA A 87 -37.12 -1.87 -13.72
N ALA A 88 -36.41 -0.93 -14.34
CA ALA A 88 -36.74 -0.40 -15.66
C ALA A 88 -36.71 -1.51 -16.74
N GLY A 89 -35.71 -2.39 -16.70
CA GLY A 89 -35.64 -3.56 -17.60
C GLY A 89 -36.84 -4.50 -17.46
N LEU A 90 -37.29 -4.77 -16.23
CA LEU A 90 -38.48 -5.61 -15.98
C LEU A 90 -39.78 -4.96 -16.47
N ILE A 91 -39.94 -3.64 -16.28
CA ILE A 91 -41.12 -2.90 -16.77
C ILE A 91 -41.15 -2.94 -18.30
N PHE A 92 -40.02 -2.65 -18.94
CA PHE A 92 -39.90 -2.68 -20.40
C PHE A 92 -40.19 -4.08 -20.95
N HIS A 93 -39.64 -5.12 -20.33
CA HIS A 93 -39.93 -6.51 -20.69
C HIS A 93 -41.43 -6.82 -20.64
N LYS A 94 -42.13 -6.42 -19.56
CA LYS A 94 -43.58 -6.63 -19.45
C LYS A 94 -44.39 -5.87 -20.49
N MET A 95 -44.01 -4.63 -20.82
CA MET A 95 -44.68 -3.85 -21.88
C MET A 95 -44.53 -4.51 -23.26
N VAL A 96 -43.31 -4.94 -23.60
CA VAL A 96 -43.04 -5.56 -24.91
C VAL A 96 -43.75 -6.91 -25.06
N TYR A 97 -43.69 -7.78 -24.04
CA TYR A 97 -44.35 -9.09 -24.09
C TYR A 97 -45.88 -9.00 -23.94
N GLY A 98 -46.39 -8.01 -23.21
CA GLY A 98 -47.82 -7.81 -23.01
C GLY A 98 -48.58 -7.37 -24.26
N TRP A 99 -47.88 -6.80 -25.26
CA TRP A 99 -48.50 -6.26 -26.47
C TRP A 99 -48.60 -7.27 -27.63
N GLY A 100 -48.17 -8.52 -27.45
CA GLY A 100 -48.38 -9.59 -28.43
C GLY A 100 -47.72 -9.34 -29.80
N ILE A 101 -46.79 -8.39 -29.90
CA ILE A 101 -46.11 -8.05 -31.16
C ILE A 101 -45.10 -9.15 -31.46
N PHE A 102 -45.39 -9.91 -32.51
CA PHE A 102 -44.61 -11.03 -33.05
C PHE A 102 -43.19 -10.62 -33.46
N PHE A 103 -42.24 -10.68 -32.54
CA PHE A 103 -40.81 -10.55 -32.85
C PHE A 103 -40.14 -11.92 -32.86
N LYS A 104 -40.40 -12.72 -33.90
CA LYS A 104 -39.77 -14.04 -34.12
C LYS A 104 -38.27 -13.94 -34.47
N GLN A 105 -37.74 -12.73 -34.66
CA GLN A 105 -36.37 -12.43 -35.11
C GLN A 105 -35.53 -11.60 -34.12
N PHE A 106 -36.01 -11.36 -32.90
CA PHE A 106 -35.38 -10.35 -32.01
C PHE A 106 -34.80 -10.85 -30.67
N PRO A 107 -34.05 -11.99 -30.58
CA PRO A 107 -33.50 -12.43 -29.30
C PRO A 107 -32.17 -11.76 -28.90
N TRP A 108 -31.35 -11.28 -29.85
CA TRP A 108 -29.97 -10.87 -29.53
C TRP A 108 -29.82 -9.42 -29.08
N SER A 109 -30.52 -8.47 -29.71
CA SER A 109 -30.45 -7.04 -29.37
C SER A 109 -30.90 -6.76 -27.93
N PHE A 110 -31.88 -7.53 -27.41
CA PHE A 110 -32.33 -7.46 -26.03
C PHE A 110 -31.31 -7.99 -25.01
N LEU A 111 -30.40 -8.88 -25.42
CA LEU A 111 -29.29 -9.35 -24.58
C LEU A 111 -28.08 -8.42 -24.70
N ILE A 112 -27.81 -7.89 -25.90
CA ILE A 112 -26.64 -7.06 -26.18
C ILE A 112 -26.77 -5.68 -25.50
N MET A 113 -27.95 -5.07 -25.51
CA MET A 113 -28.11 -3.71 -24.97
C MET A 113 -27.89 -3.63 -23.45
N PRO A 114 -28.45 -4.52 -22.61
CA PRO A 114 -28.14 -4.53 -21.17
C PRO A 114 -26.68 -4.89 -20.89
N ALA A 115 -26.11 -5.83 -21.65
CA ALA A 115 -24.72 -6.24 -21.50
C ALA A 115 -23.75 -5.10 -21.82
N SER A 116 -24.01 -4.32 -22.87
CA SER A 116 -23.17 -3.18 -23.24
C SER A 116 -23.28 -2.03 -22.23
N VAL A 117 -24.48 -1.74 -21.72
CA VAL A 117 -24.69 -0.75 -20.65
C VAL A 117 -23.96 -1.18 -19.37
N PHE A 118 -24.06 -2.46 -18.98
CA PHE A 118 -23.34 -3.00 -17.83
C PHE A 118 -21.83 -2.89 -17.99
N LEU A 119 -21.29 -3.32 -19.13
CA LEU A 119 -19.86 -3.19 -19.44
C LEU A 119 -19.40 -1.75 -19.41
N PHE A 120 -20.18 -0.81 -19.95
CA PHE A 120 -19.88 0.62 -19.89
C PHE A 120 -19.75 1.11 -18.44
N PHE A 121 -20.70 0.77 -17.56
CA PHE A 121 -20.63 1.14 -16.14
C PHE A 121 -19.44 0.50 -15.41
N VAL A 122 -19.12 -0.77 -15.72
CA VAL A 122 -17.93 -1.44 -15.17
C VAL A 122 -16.65 -0.71 -15.61
N CYS A 123 -16.53 -0.37 -16.89
CA CYS A 123 -15.38 0.37 -17.42
C CYS A 123 -15.26 1.76 -16.80
N VAL A 124 -16.37 2.50 -16.68
CA VAL A 124 -16.40 3.82 -16.04
C VAL A 124 -16.02 3.71 -14.56
N GLY A 125 -16.57 2.72 -13.84
CA GLY A 125 -16.24 2.46 -12.45
C GLY A 125 -14.76 2.13 -12.25
N ALA A 126 -14.19 1.26 -13.08
CA ALA A 126 -12.78 0.91 -13.07
C ALA A 126 -11.89 2.13 -13.37
N TYR A 127 -12.27 2.96 -14.35
CA TYR A 127 -11.56 4.20 -14.67
C TYR A 127 -11.54 5.17 -13.48
N PHE A 128 -12.70 5.42 -12.85
CA PHE A 128 -12.77 6.27 -11.66
C PHE A 128 -11.97 5.69 -10.50
N GLN A 129 -12.04 4.39 -10.26
CA GLN A 129 -11.27 3.73 -9.21
C GLN A 129 -9.76 3.86 -9.45
N SER A 130 -9.29 3.67 -10.69
CA SER A 130 -7.88 3.89 -11.06
C SER A 130 -7.48 5.34 -10.78
N LYS A 131 -8.28 6.31 -11.22
CA LYS A 131 -7.98 7.74 -11.03
C LYS A 131 -7.96 8.15 -9.56
N ILE A 132 -8.84 7.57 -8.73
CA ILE A 132 -8.83 7.77 -7.28
C ILE A 132 -7.54 7.20 -6.68
N PHE A 133 -7.14 5.99 -7.11
CA PHE A 133 -5.91 5.36 -6.64
C PHE A 133 -4.67 6.17 -7.02
N ASP A 134 -4.61 6.68 -8.25
CA ASP A 134 -3.52 7.56 -8.73
C ASP A 134 -3.44 8.85 -7.91
N ASN A 135 -4.58 9.50 -7.65
CA ASN A 135 -4.65 10.69 -6.80
C ASN A 135 -4.20 10.42 -5.36
N LEU A 136 -4.53 9.24 -4.81
CA LEU A 136 -4.08 8.84 -3.47
C LEU A 136 -2.58 8.62 -3.42
N ASN A 137 -2.02 7.93 -4.42
CA ASN A 137 -0.58 7.72 -4.53
C ASN A 137 0.16 9.04 -4.69
N GLN A 138 -0.38 9.96 -5.50
CA GLN A 138 0.19 11.29 -5.66
C GLN A 138 0.17 12.07 -4.34
N ARG A 139 -0.96 12.08 -3.63
CA ARG A 139 -1.09 12.75 -2.33
C ARG A 139 -0.16 12.16 -1.28
N GLU A 140 0.02 10.84 -1.28
CA GLU A 140 0.98 10.20 -0.38
C GLU A 140 2.42 10.67 -0.67
N LYS A 141 2.81 10.76 -1.95
CA LYS A 141 4.12 11.30 -2.34
C LYS A 141 4.32 12.74 -1.87
N GLU A 142 3.30 13.59 -2.02
CA GLU A 142 3.33 14.98 -1.54
C GLU A 142 3.49 15.03 -0.01
N LEU A 143 2.75 14.21 0.74
CA LEU A 143 2.87 14.13 2.21
C LEU A 143 4.24 13.62 2.67
N ILE A 144 4.85 12.70 1.92
CA ILE A 144 6.21 12.23 2.18
C ILE A 144 7.21 13.37 1.98
N GLN A 145 7.06 14.16 0.91
CA GLN A 145 7.91 15.33 0.69
C GLN A 145 7.72 16.39 1.78
N GLU A 146 6.48 16.70 2.16
CA GLU A 146 6.17 17.61 3.27
C GLU A 146 6.78 17.11 4.59
N PHE A 147 6.71 15.80 4.84
CA PHE A 147 7.35 15.19 6.01
C PHE A 147 8.86 15.40 6.02
N PHE A 148 9.54 15.18 4.88
CA PHE A 148 10.99 15.40 4.79
C PHE A 148 11.39 16.87 4.94
N GLN A 149 10.58 17.79 4.43
CA GLN A 149 10.80 19.23 4.65
C GLN A 149 10.63 19.60 6.13
N LYS A 150 9.63 19.03 6.81
CA LYS A 150 9.33 19.33 8.20
C LYS A 150 10.28 18.64 9.19
N PHE A 151 10.78 17.46 8.84
CA PHE A 151 11.67 16.66 9.68
C PHE A 151 12.93 16.21 8.92
N PRO A 152 13.86 17.14 8.61
CA PRO A 152 15.01 16.84 7.76
C PRO A 152 15.95 15.78 8.36
N HIS A 153 16.05 15.71 9.69
CA HIS A 153 16.89 14.71 10.37
C HIS A 153 16.40 13.27 10.15
N TYR A 154 15.08 13.03 10.06
CA TYR A 154 14.56 11.70 9.72
C TYR A 154 14.71 11.39 8.24
N ALA A 155 14.65 12.41 7.37
CA ALA A 155 14.84 12.24 5.93
C ALA A 155 16.23 11.64 5.62
N GLU A 156 17.27 12.12 6.30
CA GLU A 156 18.63 11.60 6.14
C GLU A 156 18.75 10.14 6.61
N ILE A 157 18.15 9.80 7.76
CA ILE A 157 18.16 8.44 8.31
C ILE A 157 17.45 7.47 7.36
N ILE A 158 16.30 7.86 6.82
CA ILE A 158 15.52 7.04 5.90
C ILE A 158 16.25 6.86 4.57
N LYS A 159 16.81 7.95 3.99
CA LYS A 159 17.56 7.89 2.73
C LYS A 159 18.78 6.96 2.81
N LYS A 160 19.59 7.11 3.88
CA LYS A 160 20.73 6.21 4.16
C LYS A 160 20.32 4.75 4.35
N ALA A 161 19.07 4.50 4.77
CA ALA A 161 18.55 3.16 4.96
C ALA A 161 17.97 2.53 3.69
N GLU A 162 17.54 3.34 2.71
CA GLU A 162 17.06 2.91 1.40
C GLU A 162 18.21 2.61 0.42
N GLU A 163 19.29 3.39 0.47
CA GLU A 163 20.51 3.17 -0.34
C GLU A 163 21.24 1.85 -0.03
N LYS A 164 20.88 1.18 1.07
CA LYS A 164 21.50 -0.08 1.55
C LYS A 164 20.63 -1.31 1.35
N LYS A 165 19.47 -1.19 0.71
CA LYS A 165 18.64 -2.32 0.28
C LYS A 165 19.14 -2.85 -1.05
#